data_AF-A0A4Q7WT77-F1
#
_entry.id   AF-A0A4Q7WT77-F1
#
_cell.length_a   1.000
_cell.length_b   1.000
_cell.length_c   1.000
_cell.angle_alpha   90.00
_cell.angle_beta   90.00
_cell.angle_gamma   90.00
#
_symmetry.space_group_name_H-M   'P 1'
#
loop_
_entity.id
_entity.type
_entity.pdbx_description
1 polymer ?
#
loop_
_entity_poly.entity_id
_entity_poly.type
_entity_poly.pdbx_seq_one_letter_code
_entity_poly.pdbx_strand_id
1 'polypeptide(L)'
;MARATTTADKEKEARASRSEVYADYLKAAATYRDRGYDAWRAVDARAKDPKIPYNAIRPTLANFEIARRAYRDQANRVAVYGSPKAWAAQKTITSSMLSTLAPVQVADKVGGPDFKLFNAGYKEFIMVFCEDAQAMNVPDCRPARGEDVGATR
;
A
#
# COMPACT_ATOMS: atom_id res chain seq x y z
N MET A 1 -42.48 3.56 6.76
CA MET A 1 -41.83 3.19 8.04
C MET A 1 -40.34 3.12 7.80
N ALA A 2 -39.55 4.03 8.38
CA ALA A 2 -38.09 4.00 8.26
C ALA A 2 -37.55 2.89 9.18
N ARG A 3 -36.90 1.87 8.61
CA ARG A 3 -36.21 0.84 9.40
C ARG A 3 -35.09 1.53 10.16
N ALA A 4 -35.11 1.46 11.50
CA ALA A 4 -34.02 1.97 12.32
C ALA A 4 -32.73 1.23 11.94
N THR A 5 -31.74 1.97 11.43
CA THR A 5 -30.41 1.43 11.13
C THR A 5 -29.81 0.88 12.41
N THR A 6 -29.62 -0.43 12.49
CA THR A 6 -29.08 -1.07 13.70
C THR A 6 -27.57 -0.81 13.79
N THR A 7 -27.00 -0.97 14.99
CA THR A 7 -25.54 -0.91 15.18
C THR A 7 -24.82 -1.92 14.28
N ALA A 8 -25.42 -3.08 14.04
CA ALA A 8 -24.91 -4.10 13.12
C ALA A 8 -24.93 -3.65 11.66
N ASP A 9 -25.94 -2.90 11.23
CA ASP A 9 -26.01 -2.33 9.87
C ASP A 9 -24.92 -1.27 9.66
N LYS A 10 -24.71 -0.39 10.65
CA LYS A 10 -23.64 0.62 10.63
C LYS A 10 -22.25 -0.02 10.61
N GLU A 11 -22.05 -1.09 11.36
CA GLU A 11 -20.79 -1.85 11.32
C GLU A 11 -20.57 -2.55 9.99
N LYS A 12 -21.63 -3.09 9.37
CA LYS A 12 -21.55 -3.71 8.05
C LYS A 12 -21.22 -2.69 6.96
N GLU A 13 -21.83 -1.51 6.98
CA GLU A 13 -21.50 -0.39 6.08
C GLU A 13 -20.07 0.11 6.30
N ALA A 14 -19.63 0.21 7.56
CA ALA A 14 -18.25 0.58 7.89
C ALA A 14 -17.24 -0.47 7.39
N ARG A 15 -17.57 -1.77 7.45
CA ARG A 15 -16.73 -2.86 6.89
C ARG A 15 -16.70 -2.81 5.37
N ALA A 16 -17.84 -2.64 4.71
CA ALA A 16 -17.90 -2.53 3.25
C ALA A 16 -17.08 -1.33 2.74
N SER A 17 -17.24 -0.17 3.39
CA SER A 17 -16.47 1.04 3.09
C SER A 17 -14.97 0.83 3.31
N ARG A 18 -14.57 0.13 4.38
CA ARG A 18 -13.16 -0.22 4.63
C ARG A 18 -12.61 -1.15 3.57
N SER A 19 -13.37 -2.14 3.14
CA SER A 19 -12.91 -3.10 2.12
C SER A 19 -12.55 -2.42 0.80
N GLU A 20 -13.38 -1.47 0.35
CA GLU A 20 -13.12 -0.68 -0.85
C GLU A 20 -11.90 0.25 -0.66
N VAL A 21 -11.86 0.99 0.44
CA VAL A 21 -10.75 1.92 0.76
C VAL A 21 -9.40 1.19 0.80
N TYR A 22 -9.35 0.01 1.41
CA TYR A 22 -8.13 -0.77 1.53
C TYR A 22 -7.70 -1.40 0.19
N ALA A 23 -8.63 -1.89 -0.62
CA ALA A 23 -8.32 -2.41 -1.94
C ALA A 23 -7.79 -1.30 -2.88
N ASP A 24 -8.44 -0.14 -2.90
CA ASP A 24 -8.02 1.02 -3.68
C ASP A 24 -6.64 1.53 -3.24
N TYR A 25 -6.41 1.57 -1.93
CA TYR A 25 -5.11 1.90 -1.36
C TYR A 25 -4.01 0.95 -1.83
N LEU A 26 -4.20 -0.37 -1.72
CA LEU A 26 -3.21 -1.37 -2.13
C LEU A 26 -2.91 -1.28 -3.63
N LYS A 27 -3.91 -1.01 -4.47
CA LYS A 27 -3.73 -0.78 -5.91
C LYS A 27 -2.93 0.48 -6.19
N ALA A 28 -3.23 1.58 -5.49
CA ALA A 28 -2.50 2.83 -5.62
C ALA A 28 -1.05 2.70 -5.12
N ALA A 29 -0.82 1.99 -4.02
CA ALA A 29 0.51 1.72 -3.48
C ALA A 29 1.38 0.92 -4.47
N ALA A 30 0.85 -0.16 -5.06
CA ALA A 30 1.56 -0.94 -6.07
C ALA A 30 1.89 -0.11 -7.32
N THR A 31 0.91 0.68 -7.80
CA THR A 31 1.11 1.58 -8.94
C THR A 31 2.21 2.61 -8.63
N TYR A 32 2.18 3.20 -7.45
CA TYR A 32 3.16 4.21 -7.05
C TYR A 32 4.58 3.64 -6.91
N ARG A 33 4.70 2.43 -6.36
CA ARG A 33 5.96 1.68 -6.35
C ARG A 33 6.53 1.52 -7.76
N ASP A 34 5.73 1.01 -8.69
CA ASP A 34 6.18 0.70 -10.05
C ASP A 34 6.58 1.97 -10.80
N ARG A 35 5.76 3.04 -10.72
CA ARG A 35 6.11 4.32 -11.33
C ARG A 35 7.31 4.99 -10.66
N GLY A 36 7.50 4.79 -9.36
CA GLY A 36 8.69 5.24 -8.64
C GLY A 36 9.96 4.57 -9.16
N TYR A 37 9.90 3.28 -9.43
CA TYR A 37 11.02 2.54 -10.02
C TYR A 37 11.31 2.99 -11.45
N ASP A 38 10.28 3.18 -12.28
CA ASP A 38 10.43 3.69 -13.66
C ASP A 38 11.10 5.07 -13.67
N ALA A 39 10.65 5.98 -12.79
CA ALA A 39 11.22 7.32 -12.66
C ALA A 39 12.69 7.28 -12.19
N TRP A 40 13.00 6.46 -11.20
CA TRP A 40 14.37 6.25 -10.73
C TRP A 40 15.29 5.76 -11.85
N ARG A 41 14.88 4.73 -12.60
CA ARG A 41 15.67 4.21 -13.74
C ARG A 41 15.90 5.26 -14.82
N ALA A 42 14.89 6.07 -15.13
CA ALA A 42 15.00 7.11 -16.14
C ALA A 42 15.99 8.23 -15.72
N VAL A 43 15.96 8.62 -14.44
CA VAL A 43 16.90 9.61 -13.89
C VAL A 43 18.32 9.06 -13.83
N ASP A 44 18.50 7.83 -13.35
CA ASP A 44 19.80 7.15 -13.29
C ASP A 44 20.42 6.96 -14.67
N ALA A 45 19.63 6.54 -15.66
CA ALA A 45 20.09 6.40 -17.04
C ALA A 45 20.58 7.75 -17.61
N ARG A 46 19.83 8.84 -17.38
CA ARG A 46 20.24 10.19 -17.79
C ARG A 46 21.48 10.68 -17.05
N ALA A 47 21.62 10.36 -15.76
CA ALA A 47 22.81 10.72 -15.00
C ALA A 47 24.08 10.03 -15.57
N LYS A 48 23.94 8.81 -16.07
CA LYS A 48 25.01 8.03 -16.71
C LYS A 48 25.27 8.42 -18.17
N ASP A 49 24.25 8.86 -18.90
CA ASP A 49 24.37 9.35 -20.27
C ASP A 49 23.76 10.76 -20.42
N PRO A 50 24.61 11.81 -20.35
CA PRO A 50 24.20 13.20 -20.52
C PRO A 50 23.59 13.53 -21.90
N LYS A 51 23.76 12.66 -22.90
CA LYS A 51 23.16 12.84 -24.24
C LYS A 51 21.65 12.60 -24.22
N ILE A 52 21.13 11.92 -23.20
CA ILE A 52 19.68 11.72 -23.03
C ILE A 52 19.04 13.08 -22.69
N PRO A 53 18.24 13.67 -23.60
CA PRO A 53 17.62 14.96 -23.33
C PRO A 53 16.56 14.82 -22.23
N TYR A 54 16.40 15.84 -21.41
CA TYR A 54 15.41 15.82 -20.32
C TYR A 54 13.97 15.57 -20.83
N ASN A 55 13.65 16.05 -22.02
CA ASN A 55 12.35 15.82 -22.65
C ASN A 55 12.06 14.33 -22.91
N ALA A 56 13.08 13.48 -23.06
CA ALA A 56 12.88 12.04 -23.23
C ALA A 56 12.36 11.35 -21.96
N ILE A 57 12.69 11.89 -20.77
CA ILE A 57 12.27 11.30 -19.48
C ILE A 57 11.03 11.99 -18.88
N ARG A 58 10.61 13.15 -19.43
CA ARG A 58 9.44 13.91 -18.94
C ARG A 58 8.16 13.08 -18.80
N PRO A 59 7.77 12.22 -19.77
CA PRO A 59 6.55 11.41 -19.63
C PRO A 59 6.62 10.44 -18.45
N THR A 60 7.78 9.83 -18.19
CA THR A 60 7.99 8.93 -17.05
C THR A 60 7.84 9.66 -15.72
N LEU A 61 8.41 10.86 -15.61
CA LEU A 61 8.29 11.70 -14.41
C LEU A 61 6.84 12.17 -14.19
N ALA A 62 6.11 12.48 -15.26
CA ALA A 62 4.69 12.84 -15.16
C ALA A 62 3.83 11.67 -14.66
N ASN A 63 4.06 10.46 -15.16
CA ASN A 63 3.36 9.26 -14.71
C ASN A 63 3.63 8.95 -13.22
N PHE A 64 4.86 9.18 -12.76
CA PHE A 64 5.19 9.08 -11.35
C PHE A 64 4.40 10.07 -10.49
N GLU A 65 4.27 11.33 -10.90
CA GLU A 65 3.48 12.31 -10.15
C GLU A 65 2.00 11.99 -10.08
N ILE A 66 1.43 11.49 -11.18
CA ILE A 66 0.04 11.03 -11.22
C ILE A 66 -0.14 9.90 -10.19
N ALA A 67 0.75 8.91 -10.20
CA ALA A 67 0.71 7.81 -9.25
C ALA A 67 0.93 8.26 -7.79
N ARG A 68 1.83 9.23 -7.55
CA ARG A 68 2.09 9.81 -6.24
C ARG A 68 0.86 10.50 -5.66
N ARG A 69 0.15 11.28 -6.48
CA ARG A 69 -1.08 11.98 -6.07
C ARG A 69 -2.18 10.98 -5.78
N ALA A 70 -2.43 10.03 -6.69
CA ALA A 70 -3.41 8.98 -6.48
C ALA A 70 -3.14 8.17 -5.20
N TYR A 71 -1.86 7.83 -4.93
CA TYR A 71 -1.47 7.19 -3.68
C TYR A 71 -1.77 8.05 -2.45
N ARG A 72 -1.41 9.34 -2.47
CA ARG A 72 -1.69 10.25 -1.35
C ARG A 72 -3.18 10.39 -1.08
N ASP A 73 -4.00 10.46 -2.13
CA ASP A 73 -5.45 10.54 -1.98
C ASP A 73 -6.01 9.29 -1.30
N GLN A 74 -5.54 8.10 -1.68
CA GLN A 74 -5.96 6.86 -1.04
C GLN A 74 -5.38 6.70 0.38
N ALA A 75 -4.15 7.12 0.62
CA ALA A 75 -3.54 7.15 1.95
C ALA A 75 -4.35 8.05 2.92
N ASN A 76 -4.85 9.19 2.44
CA ASN A 76 -5.74 10.06 3.21
C ASN A 76 -7.09 9.38 3.50
N ARG A 77 -7.63 8.61 2.54
CA ARG A 77 -8.85 7.81 2.79
C ARG A 77 -8.62 6.74 3.86
N VAL A 78 -7.46 6.08 3.88
CA VAL A 78 -7.08 5.16 4.97
C VAL A 78 -6.99 5.91 6.31
N ALA A 79 -6.50 7.15 6.34
CA ALA A 79 -6.45 7.95 7.56
C ALA A 79 -7.85 8.28 8.12
N VAL A 80 -8.84 8.49 7.23
CA VAL A 80 -10.21 8.89 7.60
C VAL A 80 -11.09 7.68 7.91
N TYR A 81 -11.02 6.64 7.08
CA TYR A 81 -11.96 5.50 7.12
C TYR A 81 -11.32 4.21 7.60
N GLY A 82 -9.99 4.12 7.64
CA GLY A 82 -9.27 2.95 8.10
C GLY A 82 -9.19 2.85 9.61
N SER A 83 -8.87 1.66 10.10
CA SER A 83 -8.48 1.41 11.48
C SER A 83 -7.13 2.05 11.84
N PRO A 84 -6.85 2.27 13.14
CA PRO A 84 -5.53 2.68 13.61
C PRO A 84 -4.41 1.73 13.19
N LYS A 85 -4.69 0.41 13.12
CA LYS A 85 -3.74 -0.60 12.64
C LYS A 85 -3.40 -0.38 11.16
N ALA A 86 -4.40 -0.13 10.33
CA ALA A 86 -4.19 0.10 8.90
C ALA A 86 -3.38 1.39 8.68
N TRP A 87 -3.69 2.45 9.44
CA TRP A 87 -2.91 3.69 9.40
C TRP A 87 -1.44 3.47 9.79
N ALA A 88 -1.17 2.63 10.80
CA ALA A 88 0.18 2.28 11.20
C ALA A 88 0.92 1.50 10.09
N ALA A 89 0.31 0.44 9.54
CA ALA A 89 0.90 -0.39 8.48
C ALA A 89 1.23 0.41 7.21
N GLN A 90 0.39 1.40 6.86
CA GLN A 90 0.59 2.26 5.69
C GLN A 90 1.88 3.12 5.79
N LYS A 91 2.38 3.40 7.00
CA LYS A 91 3.61 4.18 7.19
C LYS A 91 4.84 3.45 6.68
N THR A 92 4.91 2.13 6.87
CA THR A 92 6.00 1.27 6.36
C THR A 92 6.02 1.26 4.84
N ILE A 93 4.84 1.20 4.21
CA ILE A 93 4.72 1.33 2.74
C ILE A 93 5.21 2.71 2.29
N THR A 94 4.76 3.78 2.95
CA THR A 94 5.14 5.16 2.59
C THR A 94 6.65 5.39 2.69
N SER A 95 7.31 4.90 3.75
CA SER A 95 8.75 5.10 3.95
C SER A 95 9.63 4.36 2.94
N SER A 96 9.12 3.25 2.37
CA SER A 96 9.82 2.50 1.32
C SER A 96 9.91 3.25 -0.03
N MET A 97 8.99 4.19 -0.26
CA MET A 97 8.80 4.87 -1.55
C MET A 97 9.68 6.12 -1.69
N LEU A 98 9.78 6.63 -2.92
CA LEU A 98 10.35 7.96 -3.17
C LEU A 98 9.41 9.04 -2.60
N SER A 99 9.94 10.12 -2.05
CA SER A 99 9.14 11.17 -1.40
C SER A 99 8.76 12.31 -2.37
N THR A 100 9.64 12.64 -3.31
CA THR A 100 9.46 13.75 -4.26
C THR A 100 10.06 13.46 -5.63
N LEU A 101 9.73 14.33 -6.58
CA LEU A 101 10.18 14.30 -7.97
C LEU A 101 11.51 15.00 -8.25
N ALA A 102 12.13 15.64 -7.25
CA ALA A 102 13.32 16.43 -7.50
C ALA A 102 14.42 15.52 -8.08
N PRO A 103 15.00 15.82 -9.26
CA PRO A 103 15.96 14.94 -9.91
C PRO A 103 17.12 14.53 -9.00
N VAL A 104 17.55 15.46 -8.15
CA VAL A 104 18.54 15.24 -7.08
C VAL A 104 18.04 14.18 -6.09
N GLN A 105 16.84 14.35 -5.53
CA GLN A 105 16.27 13.39 -4.57
C GLN A 105 15.94 12.01 -5.16
N VAL A 106 15.61 11.94 -6.45
CA VAL A 106 15.40 10.66 -7.14
C VAL A 106 16.74 9.94 -7.35
N ALA A 107 17.80 10.66 -7.72
CA ALA A 107 19.13 10.10 -7.91
C ALA A 107 19.82 9.73 -6.57
N ASP A 108 19.54 10.48 -5.50
CA ASP A 108 20.18 10.32 -4.18
C ASP A 108 19.74 9.05 -3.42
N LYS A 109 18.61 8.41 -3.80
CA LYS A 109 18.28 7.07 -3.29
C LYS A 109 19.19 6.03 -3.95
N VAL A 110 20.35 5.80 -3.34
CA VAL A 110 21.23 4.66 -3.64
C VAL A 110 20.41 3.37 -3.59
N GLY A 111 20.23 2.71 -4.74
CA GLY A 111 19.46 1.47 -4.87
C GLY A 111 17.97 1.62 -5.24
N GLY A 112 17.44 2.84 -5.38
CA GLY A 112 16.05 3.08 -5.78
C GLY A 112 15.02 2.88 -4.64
N PRO A 113 13.73 2.61 -4.97
CA PRO A 113 12.73 2.24 -3.98
C PRO A 113 13.13 0.99 -3.19
N ASP A 114 12.87 0.96 -1.88
CA ASP A 114 13.16 -0.21 -1.05
C ASP A 114 12.05 -1.26 -1.21
N PHE A 115 12.20 -2.15 -2.20
CA PHE A 115 11.22 -3.19 -2.47
C PHE A 115 11.04 -4.20 -1.33
N LYS A 116 12.08 -4.44 -0.53
CA LYS A 116 11.98 -5.35 0.61
C LYS A 116 11.09 -4.73 1.68
N LEU A 117 11.32 -3.46 2.00
CA LEU A 117 10.50 -2.71 2.95
C LEU A 117 9.08 -2.49 2.42
N PHE A 118 8.92 -2.21 1.12
CA PHE A 118 7.61 -2.12 0.48
C PHE A 118 6.84 -3.43 0.65
N ASN A 119 7.43 -4.57 0.28
CA ASN A 119 6.75 -5.86 0.35
C ASN A 119 6.42 -6.26 1.79
N ALA A 120 7.28 -5.92 2.75
CA ALA A 120 7.00 -6.12 4.17
C ALA A 120 5.78 -5.31 4.62
N GLY A 121 5.75 -4.00 4.33
CA GLY A 121 4.60 -3.15 4.66
C GLY A 121 3.33 -3.54 3.91
N TYR A 122 3.44 -3.95 2.64
CA TYR A 122 2.32 -4.41 1.82
C TYR A 122 1.70 -5.68 2.40
N LYS A 123 2.52 -6.64 2.85
CA LYS A 123 2.07 -7.85 3.52
C LYS A 123 1.40 -7.52 4.86
N GLU A 124 1.99 -6.63 5.64
CA GLU A 124 1.41 -6.16 6.91
C GLU A 124 0.04 -5.53 6.71
N PHE A 125 -0.09 -4.65 5.70
CA PHE A 125 -1.36 -4.02 5.37
C PHE A 125 -2.41 -5.03 4.90
N ILE A 126 -2.02 -6.06 4.12
CA ILE A 126 -2.92 -7.15 3.75
C ILE A 126 -3.41 -7.93 4.98
N MET A 127 -2.55 -8.19 5.96
CA MET A 127 -2.97 -8.86 7.20
C MET A 127 -4.02 -8.02 7.94
N VAL A 128 -3.79 -6.71 8.07
CA VAL A 128 -4.78 -5.79 8.65
C VAL A 128 -6.06 -5.76 7.83
N PHE A 129 -5.96 -5.75 6.49
CA PHE A 129 -7.12 -5.83 5.60
C PHE A 129 -7.95 -7.08 5.89
N CYS A 130 -7.32 -8.24 6.01
CA CYS A 130 -8.01 -9.49 6.32
C CYS A 130 -8.64 -9.49 7.73
N GLU A 131 -7.95 -8.93 8.73
CA GLU A 131 -8.46 -8.80 10.11
C GLU A 131 -9.67 -7.85 10.19
N ASP A 132 -9.61 -6.70 9.51
CA ASP A 132 -10.63 -5.65 9.59
C ASP A 132 -11.82 -5.89 8.65
N ALA A 133 -11.62 -6.64 7.55
CA ALA A 133 -12.67 -7.02 6.60
C ALA A 133 -13.50 -8.21 7.09
N GLN A 134 -12.94 -9.09 7.94
CA GLN A 134 -13.72 -10.14 8.59
C GLN A 134 -14.56 -9.55 9.74
N ALA A 135 -15.81 -10.01 9.85
CA ALA A 135 -16.61 -9.71 11.03
C ALA A 135 -15.82 -10.14 12.28
N MET A 136 -15.80 -9.34 13.34
CA MET A 136 -15.24 -9.76 14.63
C MET A 136 -16.05 -10.94 15.20
N ASN A 137 -15.81 -12.13 14.66
CA ASN A 137 -15.89 -13.42 15.32
C ASN A 137 -14.48 -13.94 15.14
N VAL A 138 -13.63 -13.78 16.15
CA VAL A 138 -12.23 -14.20 16.12
C VAL A 138 -12.14 -15.63 15.58
N PRO A 139 -11.67 -15.86 14.34
CA PRO A 139 -11.30 -17.20 13.92
C PRO A 139 -10.04 -17.55 14.71
N ASP A 140 -9.92 -18.80 15.18
CA ASP A 140 -8.71 -19.27 15.85
C ASP A 140 -7.53 -19.23 14.85
N CYS A 141 -6.80 -18.11 14.83
CA CYS A 141 -5.61 -17.89 14.01
C CYS A 141 -4.37 -18.60 14.56
N ARG A 142 -4.53 -19.68 15.35
CA ARG A 142 -3.42 -20.58 15.65
C ARG A 142 -2.95 -21.22 14.33
N PRO A 143 -1.63 -21.34 14.09
CA PRO A 143 -1.16 -22.22 13.04
C PRO A 143 -1.76 -23.60 13.30
N ALA A 144 -2.25 -24.26 12.25
CA ALA A 144 -2.76 -25.63 12.35
C ALA A 144 -1.73 -26.44 13.13
N ARG A 145 -2.06 -26.82 14.37
CA ARG A 145 -1.26 -27.79 15.10
C ARG A 145 -1.23 -29.01 14.20
N GLY A 146 -0.02 -29.44 13.86
CA GLY A 146 0.22 -30.66 13.13
C GLY A 146 -0.64 -31.77 13.72
N GLU A 147 -1.30 -32.47 12.81
CA GLU A 147 -1.59 -33.89 12.86
C GLU A 147 -1.82 -34.46 14.26
N ASP A 148 -3.10 -34.75 14.55
CA ASP A 148 -3.46 -35.94 15.30
C ASP A 148 -2.76 -37.16 14.67
N VAL A 149 -1.55 -37.48 15.13
CA VAL A 149 -1.06 -38.86 15.08
C VAL A 149 -1.38 -39.45 16.44
N GLY A 150 -2.55 -40.08 16.50
CA GLY A 150 -2.98 -40.83 17.67
C GLY A 150 -1.98 -41.91 18.06
N ALA A 151 -1.85 -42.11 19.37
CA ALA A 151 -1.56 -43.41 19.96
C ALA A 151 -2.07 -43.42 21.39
N THR A 152 -3.35 -43.78 21.53
CA THR A 152 -3.82 -44.48 22.73
C THR A 152 -3.29 -45.91 22.66
N ARG A 153 -2.37 -46.26 23.55
CA ARG A 153 -2.43 -47.45 24.43
C ARG A 153 -1.25 -47.47 25.38
#